data_AF-A0A2K3K8C6-F1
#
_entry.id   AF-A0A2K3K8C6-F1
#
_cell.length_a   1.000
_cell.length_b   1.000
_cell.length_c   1.000
_cell.angle_alpha   90.00
_cell.angle_beta   90.00
_cell.angle_gamma   90.00
#
_symmetry.space_group_name_H-M   'P 1'
#
loop_
_entity.id
_entity.type
_entity.pdbx_description
1 polymer ?
#
loop_
_entity_poly.entity_id
_entity_poly.type
_entity_poly.pdbx_seq_one_letter_code
_entity_poly.pdbx_strand_id
1 'polypeptide(L)'
;MIKSVLQAIPSYVMSVYLLPDGVIKDIERMMNSFWWGGGANNKGIRWLAWDRMTIPKEQGGMGFRDLHSFNLAMIAKQGWNIMTKPHTLLAKLYKA
;
A
#
# COMPACT_ATOMS: atom_id res chain seq x y z
N MET A 1 11.08 -3.67 9.10
CA MET A 1 9.84 -4.41 9.43
C MET A 1 8.61 -3.82 8.76
N ILE A 2 8.24 -2.55 8.96
CA ILE A 2 7.05 -1.97 8.28
C ILE A 2 7.21 -1.96 6.75
N LYS A 3 8.30 -1.36 6.23
CA LYS A 3 8.56 -1.30 4.78
C LYS A 3 8.77 -2.67 4.14
N SER A 4 9.39 -3.59 4.88
CA SER A 4 9.82 -4.89 4.36
C SER A 4 8.75 -5.97 4.48
N VAL A 5 7.87 -5.89 5.50
CA VAL A 5 6.87 -6.93 5.80
C VAL A 5 5.46 -6.36 5.68
N LEU A 6 5.09 -5.36 6.50
CA LEU A 6 3.71 -4.87 6.55
C LEU A 6 3.23 -4.23 5.24
N GLN A 7 4.09 -3.52 4.52
CA GLN A 7 3.76 -2.95 3.20
C GLN A 7 3.80 -3.98 2.07
N ALA A 8 4.50 -5.11 2.26
CA ALA A 8 4.58 -6.17 1.26
C ALA A 8 3.35 -7.08 1.29
N ILE A 9 2.80 -7.37 2.49
CA ILE A 9 1.61 -8.22 2.67
C ILE A 9 0.43 -7.82 1.76
N PRO A 10 -0.02 -6.55 1.74
CA PRO A 10 -1.17 -6.18 0.92
C PRO A 10 -0.83 -6.04 -0.57
N SER A 11 0.45 -6.07 -0.96
CA SER A 11 0.87 -5.88 -2.35
C SER A 11 0.26 -6.92 -3.29
N TYR A 12 0.06 -8.16 -2.83
CA TYR A 12 -0.59 -9.18 -3.65
C TYR A 12 -2.06 -8.81 -3.94
N VAL A 13 -2.84 -8.47 -2.91
CA VAL A 13 -4.25 -8.11 -3.05
C VAL A 13 -4.41 -6.83 -3.88
N MET A 14 -3.58 -5.81 -3.63
CA MET A 14 -3.56 -4.57 -4.40
C MET A 14 -3.17 -4.76 -5.87
N SER A 15 -2.45 -5.85 -6.20
CA SER A 15 -2.11 -6.16 -7.58
C SER A 15 -3.30 -6.67 -8.40
N VAL A 16 -4.37 -7.09 -7.73
CA VAL A 16 -5.57 -7.67 -8.36
C VAL A 16 -6.79 -6.77 -8.17
N TYR A 17 -6.93 -6.13 -7.00
CA TYR A 17 -8.09 -5.34 -6.63
C TYR A 17 -7.72 -3.90 -6.29
N LEU A 18 -8.61 -2.97 -6.62
CA LEU A 18 -8.61 -1.62 -6.05
C LEU A 18 -9.30 -1.70 -4.68
N LEU A 19 -8.55 -1.46 -3.62
CA LEU A 19 -9.04 -1.49 -2.25
C LEU A 19 -9.88 -0.25 -1.96
N PRO A 20 -11.00 -0.37 -1.21
CA PRO A 20 -11.76 0.78 -0.73
C PRO A 20 -10.92 1.63 0.23
N ASP A 21 -11.12 2.95 0.20
CA ASP A 21 -10.42 3.90 1.07
C ASP A 21 -10.57 3.58 2.56
N GLY A 22 -11.72 3.04 2.98
CA GLY A 22 -11.94 2.62 4.36
C GLY A 22 -10.96 1.51 4.79
N VAL A 23 -10.77 0.50 3.94
CA VAL A 23 -9.84 -0.61 4.21
C VAL A 23 -8.40 -0.12 4.23
N ILE A 24 -8.04 0.77 3.29
CA ILE A 24 -6.73 1.40 3.26
C ILE A 24 -6.47 2.15 4.58
N LYS A 25 -7.41 3.01 5.00
CA LYS A 25 -7.30 3.77 6.26
C LYS A 25 -7.17 2.85 7.49
N ASP A 26 -7.86 1.72 7.51
CA ASP A 26 -7.73 0.77 8.61
C ASP A 26 -6.36 0.06 8.62
N ILE A 27 -5.83 -0.29 7.44
CA ILE A 27 -4.46 -0.82 7.33
C ILE A 27 -3.43 0.22 7.77
N GLU A 28 -3.59 1.48 7.38
CA GLU A 28 -2.72 2.58 7.80
C GLU A 28 -2.78 2.81 9.30
N ARG A 29 -3.97 2.75 9.92
CA ARG A 29 -4.13 2.80 11.38
C ARG A 29 -3.39 1.66 12.06
N MET A 30 -3.48 0.43 11.54
CA MET A 30 -2.74 -0.71 12.07
C MET A 30 -1.23 -0.49 11.96
N MET A 31 -0.73 -0.05 10.80
CA MET A 31 0.70 0.24 10.63
C MET A 31 1.17 1.40 11.52
N ASN A 32 0.36 2.44 11.69
CA ASN A 32 0.64 3.57 12.57
C ASN A 32 0.71 3.12 14.03
N SER A 33 -0.21 2.24 14.43
CA SER A 33 -0.25 1.65 15.77
C SER A 33 0.95 0.74 16.02
N PHE A 34 1.40 -0.01 15.02
CA PHE A 34 2.61 -0.84 15.10
C PHE A 34 3.89 0.00 15.14
N TRP A 35 3.93 1.14 14.43
CA TRP A 35 5.10 2.01 14.42
C TRP A 35 5.29 2.78 15.74
N TRP A 36 4.21 3.34 16.28
CA TRP A 36 4.26 4.16 17.50
C TRP A 36 3.92 3.38 18.78
N GLY A 37 3.24 2.24 18.69
CA GLY A 37 2.82 1.44 19.83
C GLY A 37 3.95 0.52 20.32
N GLY A 38 4.36 0.72 21.56
CA GLY A 38 5.34 -0.13 22.23
C GLY A 38 4.64 -1.14 23.15
N GLY A 39 4.53 -2.40 22.72
CA GLY A 39 4.08 -3.50 23.58
C GLY A 39 2.64 -3.42 24.10
N ALA A 40 2.20 -4.47 24.79
CA ALA A 40 0.80 -4.79 25.09
C ALA A 40 0.03 -3.73 25.90
N ASN A 41 0.69 -2.77 26.55
CA ASN A 41 0.05 -1.80 27.44
C ASN A 41 0.46 -0.34 27.21
N ASN A 42 1.28 -0.04 26.20
CA ASN A 42 1.70 1.33 25.94
C ASN A 42 1.20 1.79 24.56
N LYS A 43 0.17 2.65 24.57
CA LYS A 43 -0.17 3.48 23.41
C LYS A 43 0.92 4.53 23.28
N GLY A 44 2.07 4.14 22.73
CA GLY A 44 3.21 5.04 22.58
C GLY A 44 2.82 6.32 21.83
N ILE A 45 3.60 7.36 22.05
CA ILE A 45 3.28 8.72 21.58
C ILE A 45 3.30 8.72 20.04
N ARG A 46 2.20 9.18 19.44
CA ARG A 46 2.11 9.39 18.00
C ARG A 46 2.73 10.74 17.65
N TRP A 47 4.01 10.73 17.29
CA TRP A 47 4.75 11.95 16.97
C TRP A 47 4.39 12.55 15.60
N LEU A 48 3.89 11.74 14.67
CA LEU A 48 3.60 12.17 13.30
C LEU A 48 2.37 11.45 12.74
N ALA A 49 1.53 12.19 12.02
CA ALA A 49 0.41 11.65 11.27
C ALA A 49 0.90 10.74 10.12
N TRP A 50 0.15 9.68 9.83
CA TRP A 50 0.53 8.70 8.78
C TRP A 50 0.77 9.36 7.42
N ASP A 51 -0.07 10.31 7.04
CA ASP A 51 0.04 11.09 5.79
C ASP A 51 1.38 11.85 5.67
N ARG A 52 1.98 12.27 6.78
CA ARG A 52 3.32 12.90 6.75
C ARG A 52 4.44 11.87 6.75
N MET A 53 4.18 10.65 7.19
CA MET A 53 5.17 9.57 7.16
C MET A 53 5.34 8.98 5.76
N THR A 54 4.31 9.07 4.92
CA THR A 54 4.35 8.62 3.51
C THR A 54 5.11 9.57 2.59
N ILE A 55 5.33 10.83 3.02
CA ILE A 55 6.13 11.81 2.29
C ILE A 55 7.57 11.26 2.09
N PRO A 56 8.20 11.45 0.91
CA PRO A 56 9.59 11.07 0.68
C PRO A 56 10.55 11.66 1.72
N LYS A 57 11.64 10.95 2.01
CA LYS A 57 12.66 11.44 2.97
C LYS A 57 13.28 12.77 2.55
N GLU A 58 13.47 12.96 1.25
CA GLU A 58 14.00 14.21 0.67
C GLU A 58 13.08 15.41 0.92
N GLN A 59 11.79 15.17 1.15
CA GLN A 59 10.78 16.18 1.44
C GLN A 59 10.42 16.25 2.94
N GLY A 60 11.25 15.66 3.81
CA GLY A 60 11.06 15.71 5.26
C GLY A 60 10.12 14.67 5.85
N GLY A 61 9.70 13.67 5.07
CA GLY A 61 8.93 12.52 5.58
C GLY A 61 9.79 11.30 5.92
N MET A 62 9.15 10.14 6.10
CA MET A 62 9.85 8.86 6.36
C MET A 62 9.95 7.96 5.14
N GLY A 63 9.30 8.32 4.04
CA GLY A 63 9.24 7.57 2.79
C GLY A 63 8.55 6.23 2.95
N PHE A 64 7.50 6.15 3.76
CA PHE A 64 6.55 5.03 3.68
C PHE A 64 5.74 5.14 2.39
N ARG A 65 5.23 4.01 1.87
CA ARG A 65 4.34 4.07 0.71
C ARG A 65 2.97 4.56 1.13
N ASP A 66 2.43 5.52 0.39
CA ASP A 66 1.00 5.75 0.35
C ASP A 66 0.34 4.53 -0.32
N LEU A 67 -0.51 3.83 0.42
CA LEU A 67 -1.16 2.61 -0.03
C LEU A 67 -2.16 2.88 -1.15
N HIS A 68 -2.85 4.01 -1.12
CA HIS A 68 -3.85 4.35 -2.12
C HIS A 68 -3.17 4.58 -3.48
N SER A 69 -2.18 5.47 -3.52
CA SER A 69 -1.39 5.72 -4.73
C SER A 69 -0.66 4.46 -5.22
N PHE A 70 -0.14 3.64 -4.29
CA PHE A 70 0.53 2.39 -4.65
C PHE A 70 -0.43 1.38 -5.28
N ASN A 71 -1.63 1.22 -4.71
CA ASN A 71 -2.65 0.32 -5.26
C ASN A 71 -3.06 0.76 -6.67
N LEU A 72 -3.33 2.04 -6.86
CA LEU A 72 -3.70 2.60 -8.17
C LEU A 72 -2.60 2.34 -9.20
N ALA A 73 -1.34 2.56 -8.84
CA ALA A 73 -0.19 2.29 -9.70
C ALA A 73 -0.06 0.80 -10.06
N MET A 74 -0.33 -0.11 -9.13
CA MET A 74 -0.31 -1.56 -9.40
C MET A 74 -1.40 -1.96 -10.41
N ILE A 75 -2.62 -1.46 -10.24
CA ILE A 75 -3.72 -1.73 -11.17
C ILE A 75 -3.44 -1.13 -12.55
N ALA A 76 -2.92 0.10 -12.61
CA ALA A 76 -2.51 0.73 -13.85
C ALA A 76 -1.43 -0.10 -14.58
N LYS A 77 -0.45 -0.64 -13.85
CA LYS A 77 0.56 -1.54 -14.40
C LYS A 77 -0.07 -2.82 -14.96
N GLN A 78 -1.09 -3.39 -14.31
CA GLN A 78 -1.78 -4.56 -14.84
C GLN A 78 -2.60 -4.24 -16.09
N GLY A 79 -3.32 -3.12 -16.10
CA GLY A 79 -4.03 -2.64 -17.30
C GLY A 79 -3.08 -2.46 -18.48
N TRP A 80 -1.92 -1.84 -18.23
CA TRP A 80 -0.86 -1.71 -19.23
C TRP A 80 -0.34 -3.06 -19.74
N ASN A 81 -0.12 -4.03 -18.84
CA ASN A 81 0.31 -5.38 -19.23
C ASN A 81 -0.73 -6.10 -20.09
N ILE A 82 -2.02 -5.94 -19.80
CA ILE A 82 -3.11 -6.52 -20.59
C ILE A 82 -3.09 -5.96 -22.01
N MET A 83 -2.92 -4.63 -22.15
CA MET A 83 -2.87 -3.96 -23.45
C MET A 83 -1.63 -4.33 -24.27
N THR A 84 -0.47 -4.41 -23.61
CA THR A 84 0.82 -4.62 -24.30
C THR A 84 1.19 -6.08 -24.52
N LYS A 85 0.62 -7.01 -23.74
CA LYS A 85 0.96 -8.45 -23.80
C LYS A 85 -0.30 -9.30 -24.02
N PRO A 86 -0.87 -9.28 -25.24
CA PRO A 86 -2.14 -9.95 -25.54
C PRO A 86 -2.07 -11.48 -25.44
N HIS A 87 -0.86 -12.08 -25.44
CA HIS A 87 -0.67 -13.52 -25.34
C HIS A 87 -0.72 -14.06 -23.91
N THR A 88 -0.72 -13.19 -22.89
CA THR A 88 -0.82 -13.62 -21.49
C THR A 88 -2.19 -14.25 -21.21
N LEU A 89 -2.24 -15.20 -20.27
CA LEU A 89 -3.50 -15.85 -19.87
C LEU A 89 -4.54 -14.80 -19.42
N LEU A 90 -4.09 -13.81 -18.64
CA LEU A 90 -4.93 -12.71 -18.16
C LEU A 90 -5.51 -11.89 -19.32
N ALA A 91 -4.68 -11.49 -20.30
CA ALA A 91 -5.16 -10.72 -21.44
C ALA A 91 -6.13 -11.52 -22.33
N LYS A 92 -5.93 -12.83 -22.48
CA LYS A 92 -6.86 -13.70 -23.18
C LYS A 92 -8.20 -13.84 -22.46
N LEU A 93 -8.16 -13.94 -21.12
CA LEU A 93 -9.36 -14.04 -20.29
C LEU A 93 -10.23 -12.77 -20.38
N TYR A 94 -9.61 -11.58 -20.33
CA TYR A 94 -10.33 -10.30 -20.40
C TYR A 94 -10.73 -9.85 -21.81
N LYS A 95 -10.21 -10.51 -22.86
CA LYS A 95 -10.56 -10.24 -24.26
C LYS A 95 -11.76 -11.08 -24.74
N ALA A 96 -12.05 -12.20 -24.06
CA ALA A 96 -13.20 -13.05 -24.33
C ALA A 96 -14.49 -12.40 -23.80
#